data_AF-A0A1H6VYN5-F1
#
_entry.id   AF-A0A1H6VYN5-F1
#
_cell.length_a   1.000
_cell.length_b   1.000
_cell.length_c   1.000
_cell.angle_alpha   90.00
_cell.angle_beta   90.00
_cell.angle_gamma   90.00
#
_symmetry.space_group_name_H-M   'P 1'
#
loop_
_entity.id
_entity.type
_entity.pdbx_description
1 polymer ?
#
loop_
_entity_poly.entity_id
_entity_poly.type
_entity_poly.pdbx_seq_one_letter_code
_entity_poly.pdbx_strand_id
1 'polypeptide(L)'
;MLSFNLSPIFKARGIDKPHAYLVKAGISPHSAQDILNSQSRTLRLDHLELLCRILVCEPNDILVYREDATHKIAEDHPLNNLKQTETDKSLKETITTIPYKQLKELTKQINQTEVENK
;
A
#
# COMPACT_ATOMS: atom_id res chain seq x y z
N MET A 1 10.23 -2.62 14.68
CA MET A 1 10.46 -1.32 14.04
C MET A 1 9.42 -1.04 12.97
N LEU A 2 8.85 0.17 12.96
CA LEU A 2 7.94 0.63 11.90
C LEU A 2 8.74 1.05 10.66
N SER A 3 8.22 0.74 9.48
CA SER A 3 8.76 1.20 8.20
C SER A 3 7.67 1.37 7.17
N PHE A 4 7.96 2.14 6.12
CA PHE A 4 7.10 2.19 4.94
C PHE A 4 7.12 0.87 4.16
N ASN A 5 5.98 0.51 3.57
CA ASN A 5 5.86 -0.54 2.56
C ASN A 5 4.81 -0.16 1.51
N LEU A 6 5.25 0.55 0.47
CA LEU A 6 4.35 1.01 -0.59
C LEU A 6 4.28 0.02 -1.77
N SER A 7 5.11 -1.03 -1.78
CA SER A 7 5.16 -1.99 -2.89
C SER A 7 3.80 -2.63 -3.20
N PRO A 8 3.02 -3.13 -2.21
CA PRO A 8 1.73 -3.75 -2.48
C PRO A 8 0.73 -2.77 -3.09
N ILE A 9 0.67 -1.53 -2.60
CA ILE A 9 -0.29 -0.54 -3.09
C ILE A 9 0.05 -0.05 -4.50
N PHE A 10 1.34 0.08 -4.84
CA PHE A 10 1.74 0.38 -6.22
C PHE A 10 1.32 -0.73 -7.18
N LYS A 11 1.53 -2.00 -6.80
CA LYS A 11 1.11 -3.15 -7.61
C LYS A 11 -0.41 -3.20 -7.79
N ALA A 12 -1.17 -3.03 -6.70
CA ALA A 12 -2.63 -3.04 -6.72
C ALA A 12 -3.21 -1.92 -7.61
N ARG A 13 -2.56 -0.75 -7.62
CA ARG A 13 -2.97 0.40 -8.45
C ARG A 13 -2.42 0.40 -9.87
N GLY A 14 -1.64 -0.62 -10.26
CA GLY A 14 -1.02 -0.69 -11.59
C GLY A 14 0.03 0.40 -11.83
N ILE A 15 0.70 0.89 -10.78
CA ILE A 15 1.76 1.90 -10.88
C ILE A 15 3.09 1.19 -11.18
N ASP A 16 3.47 1.17 -12.45
CA ASP A 16 4.68 0.46 -12.91
C ASP A 16 5.98 1.24 -12.71
N LYS A 17 5.90 2.57 -12.50
CA LYS A 17 7.06 3.45 -12.26
C LYS A 17 6.92 4.23 -10.94
N PRO A 18 7.07 3.57 -9.77
CA PRO A 18 6.85 4.19 -8.46
C PRO A 18 7.70 5.44 -8.21
N HIS A 19 8.98 5.42 -8.57
CA HIS A 19 9.88 6.56 -8.35
C HIS A 19 9.40 7.82 -9.10
N ALA A 20 9.17 7.68 -10.42
CA ALA A 20 8.65 8.78 -11.23
C ALA A 20 7.28 9.26 -10.76
N TYR A 21 6.42 8.34 -10.30
CA TYR A 21 5.10 8.67 -9.75
C TYR A 21 5.22 9.56 -8.49
N LEU A 22 6.08 9.18 -7.53
CA LEU A 22 6.30 9.96 -6.30
C LEU A 22 6.94 11.32 -6.60
N VAL A 23 7.91 11.38 -7.52
CA VAL A 23 8.54 12.65 -7.92
C VAL A 23 7.53 13.59 -8.57
N LYS A 24 6.69 13.07 -9.47
CA LYS A 24 5.61 13.86 -10.10
C LYS A 24 4.59 14.38 -9.08
N ALA A 25 4.40 13.66 -7.97
CA ALA A 25 3.52 14.07 -6.87
C ALA A 25 4.16 15.13 -5.93
N GLY A 26 5.43 15.50 -6.13
CA GLY A 26 6.11 16.54 -5.37
C GLY A 26 7.10 16.04 -4.32
N ILE A 27 7.34 14.73 -4.22
CA ILE A 27 8.37 14.17 -3.34
C ILE A 27 9.75 14.34 -3.99
N SER A 28 10.74 14.80 -3.24
CA SER A 28 12.10 14.96 -3.80
C SER A 28 12.67 13.62 -4.29
N PRO A 29 13.48 13.58 -5.37
CA PRO A 29 14.02 12.32 -5.91
C PRO A 29 14.75 11.46 -4.88
N HIS A 30 15.47 12.09 -3.95
CA HIS A 30 16.15 11.41 -2.85
C HIS A 30 15.15 10.79 -1.86
N SER A 31 14.17 11.57 -1.40
CA SER A 31 13.14 11.07 -0.49
C SER A 31 12.30 9.96 -1.12
N ALA A 32 12.00 10.07 -2.42
CA ALA A 32 11.29 9.03 -3.16
C ALA A 32 12.08 7.72 -3.16
N GLN A 33 13.40 7.79 -3.39
CA GLN A 33 14.27 6.61 -3.32
C GLN A 33 14.31 5.99 -1.91
N ASP A 34 14.41 6.81 -0.87
CA ASP A 34 14.45 6.33 0.52
C ASP A 34 13.13 5.69 0.97
N ILE A 35 12.00 6.27 0.55
CA ILE A 35 10.65 5.73 0.79
C ILE A 35 10.52 4.36 0.10
N LEU A 36 10.91 4.26 -1.17
CA LEU A 36 10.80 3.02 -1.94
C LEU A 36 11.67 1.90 -1.38
N ASN A 37 12.87 2.23 -0.91
CA ASN A 37 13.79 1.24 -0.33
C ASN A 37 13.48 0.92 1.15
N SER A 38 12.40 1.50 1.70
CA SER A 38 12.07 1.38 3.13
C SER A 38 13.21 1.82 4.06
N GLN A 39 14.11 2.69 3.60
CA GLN A 39 15.28 3.16 4.35
C GLN A 39 15.01 4.45 5.14
N SER A 40 13.85 5.07 4.91
CA SER A 40 13.44 6.25 5.66
C SER A 40 13.30 5.92 7.15
N ARG A 41 14.25 6.42 7.95
CA ARG A 41 14.23 6.33 9.42
C ARG A 41 13.38 7.43 10.05
N THR A 42 12.99 8.42 9.26
CA THR A 42 12.20 9.58 9.70
C THR A 42 10.86 9.59 8.98
N LEU A 43 9.79 9.35 9.74
CA LEU A 43 8.44 9.50 9.23
C LEU A 43 8.04 10.98 9.25
N ARG A 44 8.05 11.62 8.08
CA ARG A 44 7.49 12.97 7.97
C ARG A 44 5.99 12.89 7.70
N LEU A 45 5.19 13.59 8.52
CA LEU A 45 3.73 13.55 8.43
C LEU A 45 3.21 14.15 7.13
N ASP A 46 3.89 15.17 6.59
CA ASP A 46 3.57 15.77 5.29
C ASP A 46 3.69 14.75 4.14
N HIS A 47 4.74 13.93 4.15
CA HIS A 47 4.90 12.84 3.21
C HIS A 47 3.84 11.76 3.41
N LEU A 48 3.56 11.37 4.67
CA LEU A 48 2.54 10.37 4.98
C LEU A 48 1.16 10.80 4.45
N GLU A 49 0.75 12.04 4.71
CA GLU A 49 -0.51 12.60 4.22
C GLU A 49 -0.55 12.67 2.69
N LEU A 50 0.53 13.16 2.06
CA LEU A 50 0.64 13.22 0.60
C LEU A 50 0.51 11.83 -0.03
N LEU A 51 1.21 10.83 0.51
CA LEU A 51 1.14 9.44 0.06
C LEU A 51 -0.28 8.90 0.18
N CYS A 52 -0.92 9.07 1.34
CA CYS A 52 -2.29 8.62 1.55
C CYS A 52 -3.27 9.28 0.58
N ARG A 53 -3.09 10.57 0.29
CA ARG A 53 -3.94 11.32 -0.65
C ARG A 53 -3.79 10.84 -2.10
N ILE A 54 -2.56 10.67 -2.60
CA ILE A 54 -2.33 10.27 -4.00
C ILE A 54 -2.59 8.77 -4.22
N LEU A 55 -2.35 7.95 -3.19
CA LEU A 55 -2.57 6.51 -3.20
C LEU A 55 -3.90 6.09 -2.58
N VAL A 56 -4.81 7.04 -2.30
CA VAL A 56 -6.15 6.84 -1.71
C VAL A 56 -6.18 5.64 -0.75
N CYS A 57 -5.47 5.81 0.37
CA CYS A 57 -5.28 4.81 1.43
C CYS A 57 -5.18 5.49 2.79
N GLU A 58 -5.18 4.67 3.84
CA GLU A 58 -4.93 5.09 5.22
C GLU A 58 -3.45 4.91 5.61
N PRO A 59 -2.96 5.61 6.64
CA PRO A 59 -1.60 5.43 7.14
C PRO A 59 -1.22 3.98 7.45
N ASN A 60 -2.18 3.20 7.97
CA ASN A 60 -1.96 1.80 8.33
C ASN A 60 -1.77 0.89 7.10
N ASP A 61 -2.24 1.31 5.92
CA ASP A 61 -2.08 0.53 4.68
C ASP A 61 -0.64 0.56 4.14
N ILE A 62 0.14 1.58 4.51
CA ILE A 62 1.50 1.79 4.00
C ILE A 62 2.58 1.68 5.09
N LEU A 63 2.18 1.55 6.35
CA LEU A 63 3.08 1.34 7.49
C LEU A 63 3.09 -0.13 7.89
N VAL A 64 4.28 -0.68 8.09
CA VAL A 64 4.45 -2.08 8.49
C VAL A 64 5.34 -2.19 9.71
N TYR A 65 5.05 -3.16 10.57
CA TYR A 65 5.87 -3.50 11.72
C TYR A 65 6.75 -4.72 11.39
N ARG A 66 8.06 -4.55 11.51
CA ARG A 66 9.05 -5.63 11.45
C ARG A 66 9.59 -5.90 12.85
N GLU A 67 9.59 -7.14 13.30
CA GLU A 67 10.18 -7.45 14.61
C GLU A 67 11.67 -7.11 14.66
N ASP A 68 12.12 -6.64 15.82
CA ASP A 68 13.53 -6.44 16.11
C ASP A 68 14.03 -7.63 16.93
N ALA A 69 15.17 -8.21 16.56
CA ALA A 69 15.78 -9.31 17.31
C ALA A 69 16.08 -8.95 18.78
N THR A 70 16.27 -7.66 19.07
CA THR A 70 16.58 -7.13 20.39
C THR A 70 15.33 -6.76 21.20
N HIS A 71 14.18 -6.57 20.55
CA HIS A 71 12.94 -6.11 21.19
C HIS A 71 11.75 -6.90 20.64
N LYS A 72 11.53 -8.09 21.22
CA LYS A 72 10.34 -8.90 20.95
C LYS A 72 9.12 -8.30 21.67
N ILE A 73 8.00 -8.23 20.97
CA ILE A 73 6.70 -7.88 21.54
C ILE A 73 5.91 -9.15 21.84
N ALA A 74 4.93 -9.06 22.73
CA ALA A 74 4.03 -10.17 23.03
C ALA A 74 3.22 -10.57 21.78
N GLU A 75 2.77 -11.82 21.72
CA GLU A 75 2.03 -12.35 20.57
C GLU A 75 0.64 -11.69 20.40
N ASP A 76 0.04 -11.24 21.49
CA ASP A 76 -1.25 -10.54 21.52
C ASP A 76 -1.15 -9.02 21.31
N HIS A 77 0.07 -8.51 21.13
CA HIS A 77 0.28 -7.06 21.00
C HIS A 77 -0.34 -6.50 19.70
N PRO A 78 -1.10 -5.39 19.73
CA PRO A 78 -1.80 -4.86 18.54
C PRO A 78 -0.92 -4.52 17.33
N LEU A 79 0.36 -4.19 17.53
CA LEU A 79 1.32 -3.98 16.42
C LEU A 79 1.52 -5.22 15.54
N ASN A 80 1.17 -6.42 16.03
CA ASN A 80 1.18 -7.63 15.22
C ASN A 80 0.20 -7.56 14.04
N ASN A 81 -0.83 -6.70 14.13
CA ASN A 81 -1.77 -6.45 13.03
C ASN A 81 -1.10 -5.71 11.84
N LEU A 82 0.05 -5.06 12.05
CA LEU A 82 0.81 -4.36 11.01
C LEU A 82 1.93 -5.23 10.41
N LYS A 83 2.03 -6.50 10.81
CA LYS A 83 2.91 -7.46 10.13
C LYS A 83 2.30 -7.78 8.78
N GLN A 84 3.09 -7.76 7.70
CA GLN A 84 2.58 -8.09 6.38
C GLN A 84 2.16 -9.55 6.31
N THR A 85 0.89 -9.78 6.00
CA THR A 85 0.44 -11.01 5.35
C THR A 85 0.70 -10.85 3.85
N GLU A 86 1.76 -11.49 3.35
CA GLU A 86 1.95 -11.60 1.91
C GLU A 86 0.71 -12.28 1.31
N THR A 87 -0.05 -11.54 0.51
CA THR A 87 -1.15 -12.14 -0.26
C THR A 87 -0.56 -12.61 -1.58
N ASP A 88 -0.38 -13.92 -1.70
CA ASP A 88 0.35 -14.64 -2.76
C ASP A 88 -0.18 -14.48 -4.20
N LYS A 89 -1.25 -13.70 -4.41
CA LYS A 89 -1.78 -13.43 -5.75
C LYS A 89 -1.92 -11.93 -6.00
N SER A 90 -1.17 -11.44 -6.96
CA SER A 90 -1.27 -10.07 -7.45
C SER A 90 -2.71 -9.80 -7.91
N LEU A 91 -3.39 -8.87 -7.24
CA LEU A 91 -4.73 -8.39 -7.63
C LEU A 91 -4.75 -8.04 -9.13
N LYS A 92 -3.69 -7.39 -9.62
CA LYS A 92 -3.49 -7.02 -11.02
C LYS A 92 -3.54 -8.25 -11.93
N GLU A 93 -2.78 -9.30 -11.61
CA GLU A 93 -2.75 -10.55 -12.40
C GLU A 93 -4.13 -11.20 -12.47
N THR A 94 -4.83 -11.26 -11.34
CA THR A 94 -6.18 -11.83 -11.26
C THR A 94 -7.15 -11.07 -12.17
N ILE A 95 -7.16 -9.73 -12.09
CA ILE A 95 -8.05 -8.89 -12.91
C ILE A 95 -7.69 -9.00 -14.40
N THR A 96 -6.42 -9.09 -14.75
CA THR A 96 -5.99 -9.17 -16.16
C THR A 96 -6.22 -10.53 -16.82
N THR A 97 -6.38 -11.60 -16.03
CA THR A 97 -6.53 -12.97 -16.54
C THR A 97 -7.99 -13.46 -16.53
N ILE A 98 -8.88 -12.81 -15.79
CA ILE A 98 -10.29 -13.21 -15.76
C ILE A 98 -10.98 -12.93 -17.10
N PRO A 99 -11.91 -13.81 -17.55
CA PRO A 99 -12.67 -13.59 -18.77
C PRO A 99 -13.49 -12.29 -18.75
N TYR A 100 -13.61 -11.63 -19.90
CA TYR A 100 -14.33 -10.36 -20.05
C TYR A 100 -15.75 -10.35 -19.46
N LYS A 101 -16.51 -11.46 -19.61
CA LYS A 101 -17.86 -11.58 -19.04
C LYS A 101 -17.84 -11.54 -17.51
N GLN A 102 -16.86 -12.20 -16.88
CA GLN A 102 -16.70 -12.19 -15.42
C GLN A 102 -16.19 -10.84 -14.93
N LEU A 103 -15.30 -10.19 -15.69
CA LEU A 103 -14.83 -8.84 -15.38
C LEU A 103 -16.00 -7.84 -15.37
N LYS A 104 -16.89 -7.90 -16.36
CA LYS A 104 -18.07 -7.04 -16.44
C LYS A 104 -19.04 -7.27 -15.26
N GLU A 105 -19.22 -8.51 -14.85
CA GLU A 105 -20.07 -8.83 -13.68
C GLU A 105 -19.43 -8.34 -12.38
N LEU A 106 -18.13 -8.53 -12.20
CA LEU A 106 -17.39 -8.03 -11.05
C LEU A 106 -17.51 -6.51 -10.93
N THR A 107 -17.33 -5.77 -12.02
CA THR A 107 -17.51 -4.31 -12.02
C THR A 107 -18.94 -3.91 -11.64
N LYS A 108 -19.94 -4.66 -12.10
CA LYS A 108 -21.34 -4.39 -11.75
C LYS A 108 -21.58 -4.58 -10.24
N GLN A 109 -21.02 -5.63 -9.64
CA GLN A 109 -21.13 -5.91 -8.21
C GLN A 109 -20.47 -4.80 -7.37
N ILE A 110 -19.25 -4.38 -7.74
CA ILE A 110 -18.52 -3.32 -7.03
C ILE A 110 -19.33 -2.00 -7.02
N ASN A 111 -19.88 -1.61 -8.17
CA ASN A 111 -20.66 -0.38 -8.30
C ASN A 111 -22.00 -0.43 -7.55
N GLN A 112 -22.52 -1.61 -7.23
CA GLN A 112 -23.75 -1.75 -6.44
C GLN A 112 -23.49 -1.53 -4.95
N THR A 113 -22.34 -1.99 -4.44
CA THR A 113 -21.91 -1.79 -3.04
C THR A 113 -21.68 -0.31 -2.70
N GLU A 114 -21.37 0.53 -3.68
CA GLU A 114 -21.23 1.99 -3.51
C GLU A 114 -22.57 2.72 -3.35
N VAL A 115 -23.68 2.13 -3.81
CA VAL A 115 -25.02 2.74 -3.74
C VAL A 115 -25.71 2.47 -2.40
N GLU A 116 -25.41 1.37 -1.73
CA GLU A 116 -26.01 1.03 -0.42
C GLU A 116 -25.38 1.79 0.76
N ASN A 117 -24.22 2.41 0.57
CA ASN A 117 -23.48 3.17 1.60
C ASN A 117 -23.60 4.70 1.44
N LYS A 118 -24.58 5.19 0.67
CA LYS A 118 -24.81 6.61 0.42
C LYS A 118 -26.26 7.01 0.73
#